data_AF-A0A2V8TG10-F1
#
_entry.id   AF-A0A2V8TG10-F1
#
_cell.length_a   1.000
_cell.length_b   1.000
_cell.length_c   1.000
_cell.angle_alpha   90.00
_cell.angle_beta   90.00
_cell.angle_gamma   90.00
#
_symmetry.space_group_name_H-M   'P 1'
#
loop_
_entity.id
_entity.type
_entity.pdbx_description
1 polymer ?
#
loop_
_entity_poly.entity_id
_entity_poly.type
_entity_poly.pdbx_seq_one_letter_code
_entity_poly.pdbx_strand_id
1 'polypeptide(L)'
;MFSISQMNNARARAKLFDIARTGDNPSIRSEAVFWIGQTGGEQGVDLLIQLYDTEKSDEVKKKVVFSLSQTNKKRALQKLMAIAKADPSLQARKEAIFWLGQSGDPDAVKFLEEILK
;
A
#
# COMPACT_ATOMS: atom_id res chain seq x y z
N MET A 1 16.06 1.96 -10.11
CA MET A 1 15.03 1.25 -9.33
C MET A 1 14.16 0.37 -10.21
N PHE A 2 13.65 0.85 -11.36
CA PHE A 2 12.99 0.01 -12.38
C PHE A 2 13.80 -1.24 -12.81
N SER A 3 15.12 -1.11 -12.97
CA SER A 3 15.98 -2.26 -13.31
C SER A 3 16.12 -3.30 -12.19
N ILE A 4 15.96 -2.90 -10.92
CA ILE A 4 16.05 -3.80 -9.76
C ILE A 4 14.74 -4.58 -9.60
N SER A 5 13.59 -3.96 -9.87
CA SER A 5 12.28 -4.64 -9.77
C SER A 5 12.05 -5.70 -10.85
N GLN A 6 12.66 -5.54 -12.03
CA GLN A 6 12.56 -6.50 -13.14
C GLN A 6 13.51 -7.69 -13.01
N MET A 7 14.51 -7.63 -12.12
CA MET A 7 15.31 -8.79 -11.79
C MET A 7 14.48 -9.68 -10.87
N ASN A 8 13.93 -10.77 -11.41
CA ASN A 8 13.21 -11.80 -10.65
C ASN A 8 14.16 -12.63 -9.73
N ASN A 9 15.01 -11.94 -8.97
CA ASN A 9 16.01 -12.48 -8.06
C ASN A 9 15.61 -12.09 -6.64
N ALA A 10 15.57 -13.08 -5.73
CA ALA A 10 15.27 -12.89 -4.31
C ALA A 10 16.11 -11.78 -3.66
N ARG A 11 17.37 -11.58 -4.10
CA ARG A 11 18.24 -10.50 -3.62
C ARG A 11 17.71 -9.11 -3.99
N ALA A 12 17.16 -8.94 -5.18
CA ALA A 12 16.61 -7.66 -5.63
C ALA A 12 15.33 -7.30 -4.86
N ARG A 13 14.46 -8.29 -4.62
CA ARG A 13 13.29 -8.14 -3.74
C ARG A 13 13.68 -7.78 -2.31
N ALA A 14 14.64 -8.50 -1.73
CA ALA A 14 15.14 -8.20 -0.39
C ALA A 14 15.68 -6.78 -0.28
N LYS A 15 16.39 -6.30 -1.31
CA LYS A 15 16.89 -4.92 -1.32
C LYS A 15 15.78 -3.89 -1.45
N LEU A 16 14.74 -4.13 -2.23
CA LEU A 16 13.56 -3.26 -2.28
C LEU A 16 12.86 -3.17 -0.92
N PHE A 17 12.74 -4.29 -0.22
CA PHE A 17 12.11 -4.35 1.10
C PHE A 17 12.93 -3.59 2.15
N ASP A 18 14.26 -3.71 2.09
CA ASP A 18 15.19 -2.94 2.92
C ASP A 18 15.04 -1.44 2.66
N ILE A 19 15.14 -1.01 1.40
CA ILE A 19 15.02 0.41 1.03
C ILE A 19 13.67 0.99 1.51
N ALA A 20 12.56 0.28 1.30
CA ALA A 20 11.25 0.75 1.73
C ALA A 20 11.15 0.96 3.25
N ARG A 21 11.88 0.18 4.06
CA ARG A 21 11.86 0.29 5.53
C ARG A 21 12.86 1.30 6.08
N THR A 22 14.07 1.35 5.54
CA THR A 22 15.22 2.00 6.18
C THR A 22 15.80 3.18 5.41
N GLY A 23 15.36 3.45 4.18
CA GLY A 23 15.92 4.53 3.37
C GLY A 23 15.71 5.93 3.98
N ASP A 24 16.73 6.79 3.92
CA ASP A 24 16.59 8.13 4.52
C ASP A 24 15.76 9.10 3.64
N ASN A 25 15.62 8.80 2.35
CA ASN A 25 14.92 9.65 1.39
C ASN A 25 13.48 9.15 1.14
N PRO A 26 12.43 9.91 1.52
CA PRO A 26 11.03 9.53 1.32
C PRO A 26 10.65 9.22 -0.12
N SER A 27 11.24 9.91 -1.10
CA SER A 27 10.93 9.68 -2.51
C SER A 27 11.53 8.36 -3.02
N ILE A 28 12.74 8.01 -2.58
CA ILE A 28 13.35 6.69 -2.88
C ILE A 28 12.53 5.57 -2.23
N ARG A 29 12.09 5.77 -0.98
CA ARG A 29 11.21 4.83 -0.28
C ARG A 29 9.88 4.66 -1.00
N SER A 30 9.28 5.74 -1.44
CA SER A 30 8.04 5.72 -2.23
C SER A 30 8.21 4.94 -3.53
N GLU A 31 9.34 5.06 -4.22
CA GLU A 31 9.61 4.25 -5.39
C GLU A 31 9.75 2.76 -5.05
N ALA A 32 10.43 2.41 -3.95
CA ALA A 32 10.51 1.02 -3.49
C ALA A 32 9.12 0.46 -3.16
N VAL A 33 8.30 1.21 -2.43
CA VAL A 33 6.91 0.88 -2.07
C VAL A 33 6.05 0.65 -3.31
N PHE A 34 6.21 1.48 -4.35
CA PHE A 34 5.56 1.27 -5.64
C PHE A 34 5.90 -0.11 -6.20
N TRP A 35 7.19 -0.42 -6.35
CA TRP A 35 7.64 -1.68 -6.91
C TRP A 35 7.24 -2.90 -6.08
N ILE A 36 7.21 -2.79 -4.76
CA ILE A 36 6.74 -3.86 -3.87
C ILE A 36 5.27 -4.20 -4.15
N GLY A 37 4.41 -3.20 -4.39
CA GLY A 37 3.02 -3.44 -4.77
C GLY A 37 2.89 -4.16 -6.12
N GLN A 38 3.78 -3.85 -7.07
CA GLN A 38 3.76 -4.44 -8.42
C GLN A 38 4.32 -5.87 -8.46
N THR A 39 5.38 -6.17 -7.71
CA THR A 39 6.16 -7.42 -7.87
C THR A 39 6.28 -8.27 -6.61
N GLY A 40 5.82 -7.78 -5.46
CA GLY A 40 6.06 -8.42 -4.16
C GLY A 40 5.12 -9.58 -3.81
N GLY A 41 4.04 -9.79 -4.55
CA GLY A 41 3.05 -10.83 -4.25
C GLY A 41 2.49 -10.71 -2.82
N GLU A 42 2.21 -11.85 -2.17
CA GLU A 42 1.67 -11.87 -0.80
C GLU A 42 2.65 -11.26 0.22
N GLN A 43 3.94 -11.56 0.10
CA GLN A 43 4.97 -11.00 0.99
C GLN A 43 5.09 -9.48 0.85
N GLY A 44 4.89 -8.96 -0.36
CA GLY A 44 4.85 -7.53 -0.61
C GLY A 44 3.66 -6.86 0.07
N VAL A 45 2.48 -7.48 0.02
CA VAL A 45 1.30 -6.98 0.74
C VAL A 45 1.54 -6.96 2.25
N ASP A 46 2.13 -8.01 2.81
CA ASP A 46 2.48 -8.07 4.23
C ASP A 46 3.43 -6.94 4.63
N LEU A 47 4.45 -6.69 3.81
CA LEU A 47 5.37 -5.58 4.02
C LEU A 47 4.66 -4.23 3.96
N LEU A 48 3.80 -4.02 2.95
CA LEU A 48 3.07 -2.75 2.78
C LEU A 48 2.14 -2.48 3.97
N ILE A 49 1.45 -3.50 4.48
CA ILE A 49 0.62 -3.39 5.68
C ILE A 49 1.47 -2.96 6.89
N GLN A 50 2.56 -3.68 7.14
CA GLN A 50 3.48 -3.36 8.25
C GLN A 50 4.07 -1.94 8.11
N LEU A 51 4.42 -1.56 6.88
CA LEU A 51 5.01 -0.25 6.60
C LEU A 51 4.02 0.87 6.89
N TYR A 52 2.77 0.72 6.46
CA TYR A 52 1.73 1.71 6.75
C TYR A 52 1.58 1.99 8.25
N ASP A 53 1.60 0.93 9.07
CA ASP A 53 1.38 1.01 10.53
C ASP A 53 2.54 1.64 11.30
N THR A 54 3.74 1.66 10.71
CA THR A 54 4.96 2.17 11.35
C THR A 54 5.47 3.47 10.72
N GLU A 55 4.95 3.83 9.54
CA GLU A 55 5.37 5.00 8.79
C GLU A 55 5.04 6.32 9.51
N LYS A 56 5.93 7.30 9.35
CA LYS A 56 5.73 8.67 9.83
C LYS A 56 5.67 9.70 8.70
N SER A 57 6.25 9.40 7.54
CA SER A 57 6.17 10.22 6.34
C SER A 57 4.83 10.05 5.65
N ASP A 58 4.05 11.14 5.58
CA ASP A 58 2.77 11.15 4.86
C ASP A 58 2.93 10.85 3.36
N GLU A 59 4.04 11.27 2.75
CA GLU A 59 4.37 10.94 1.35
C GLU A 59 4.45 9.43 1.15
N VAL A 60 5.19 8.74 2.03
CA VAL A 60 5.35 7.28 1.95
C VAL A 60 4.04 6.58 2.32
N LYS A 61 3.28 7.04 3.32
CA LYS A 61 1.96 6.47 3.65
C LYS A 61 1.01 6.51 2.46
N LYS A 62 0.90 7.68 1.81
CA LYS A 62 0.09 7.85 0.61
C LYS A 62 0.51 6.88 -0.48
N LYS A 63 1.82 6.69 -0.67
CA LYS A 63 2.33 5.74 -1.64
C LYS A 63 2.01 4.29 -1.25
N VAL A 64 2.04 3.93 0.03
CA VAL A 64 1.64 2.60 0.51
C VAL A 64 0.17 2.32 0.25
N VAL A 65 -0.71 3.29 0.56
CA VAL A 65 -2.16 3.18 0.28
C VAL A 65 -2.41 2.95 -1.21
N PHE A 66 -1.76 3.74 -2.06
CA PHE A 66 -1.80 3.54 -3.51
C PHE A 66 -1.29 2.15 -3.90
N SER A 67 -0.12 1.73 -3.43
CA SER A 67 0.44 0.42 -3.77
C SER A 67 -0.46 -0.74 -3.34
N LEU A 68 -1.09 -0.66 -2.16
CA LEU A 68 -2.05 -1.65 -1.69
C LEU A 68 -3.23 -1.78 -2.67
N SER A 69 -3.77 -0.66 -3.17
CA SER A 69 -4.90 -0.66 -4.11
C SER A 69 -4.57 -1.30 -5.45
N GLN A 70 -3.30 -1.25 -5.87
CA GLN A 70 -2.85 -1.84 -7.13
C GLN A 70 -2.58 -3.36 -7.05
N THR A 71 -2.60 -3.96 -5.86
CA THR A 71 -2.20 -5.38 -5.70
C THR A 71 -3.28 -6.40 -6.07
N ASN A 72 -4.55 -5.98 -6.13
CA ASN A 72 -5.73 -6.87 -6.28
C ASN A 72 -5.76 -8.04 -5.27
N LYS A 73 -5.18 -7.85 -4.08
CA LYS A 73 -5.14 -8.87 -3.02
C LYS A 73 -6.18 -8.61 -1.95
N LYS A 74 -6.86 -9.67 -1.51
CA LYS A 74 -7.88 -9.59 -0.45
C LYS A 74 -7.36 -8.94 0.84
N ARG A 75 -6.14 -9.25 1.26
CA ARG A 75 -5.53 -8.64 2.46
C ARG A 75 -5.26 -7.14 2.28
N ALA A 76 -4.89 -6.71 1.08
CA ALA A 76 -4.71 -5.30 0.77
C ALA A 76 -6.05 -4.55 0.80
N LEU A 77 -7.10 -5.15 0.25
CA LEU A 77 -8.47 -4.62 0.31
C LEU A 77 -8.94 -4.44 1.76
N GLN A 78 -8.77 -5.46 2.59
CA GLN A 78 -9.12 -5.41 4.02
C GLN A 78 -8.35 -4.30 4.75
N LYS A 79 -7.07 -4.11 4.44
CA LYS A 79 -6.29 -3.01 5.01
C LYS A 79 -6.84 -1.64 4.59
N LEU A 80 -7.17 -1.46 3.32
CA LEU A 80 -7.79 -0.21 2.83
C LEU A 80 -9.12 0.07 3.54
N MET A 81 -9.97 -0.93 3.74
CA MET A 81 -11.22 -0.79 4.50
C MET A 81 -10.95 -0.37 5.96
N ALA A 82 -9.95 -0.97 6.60
CA ALA A 82 -9.57 -0.60 7.97
C ALA A 82 -9.08 0.86 8.06
N ILE A 83 -8.27 1.29 7.09
CA ILE A 83 -7.80 2.69 7.00
C ILE A 83 -8.99 3.63 6.80
N ALA A 84 -9.85 3.35 5.82
CA ALA A 84 -11.04 4.16 5.53
C ALA A 84 -11.94 4.34 6.77
N LYS A 85 -12.10 3.28 7.57
CA LYS A 85 -13.00 3.27 8.73
C LYS A 85 -12.45 4.03 9.94
N ALA A 86 -11.17 3.88 10.25
CA ALA A 86 -10.66 4.21 11.58
C ALA A 86 -9.31 4.93 11.61
N ASP A 87 -8.70 5.24 10.46
CA ASP A 87 -7.41 5.94 10.50
C ASP A 87 -7.55 7.34 11.14
N PRO A 88 -6.64 7.73 12.05
CA PRO A 88 -6.69 9.05 12.68
C PRO A 88 -6.50 10.19 11.66
N SER A 89 -5.78 9.95 10.56
CA SER A 89 -5.61 10.93 9.50
C SER A 89 -6.83 10.98 8.58
N LEU A 90 -7.54 12.10 8.59
CA LEU A 90 -8.64 12.36 7.66
C LEU A 90 -8.19 12.22 6.20
N GLN A 91 -6.96 12.64 5.89
CA GLN A 91 -6.39 12.52 4.54
C GLN A 91 -6.25 11.05 4.15
N ALA A 92 -5.72 10.20 5.03
CA ALA A 92 -5.60 8.78 4.77
C ALA A 92 -6.95 8.08 4.61
N ARG A 93 -7.95 8.44 5.43
CA ARG A 93 -9.31 7.92 5.27
C ARG A 93 -9.88 8.24 3.88
N LYS A 94 -9.73 9.50 3.43
CA LYS A 94 -10.19 9.95 2.10
C LYS A 94 -9.50 9.20 0.96
N GLU A 95 -8.18 9.01 1.06
CA GLU A 95 -7.44 8.27 0.04
C GLU A 95 -7.84 6.80 -0.04
N ALA A 96 -8.03 6.15 1.11
CA ALA A 96 -8.52 4.76 1.14
C ALA A 96 -9.93 4.64 0.54
N ILE A 97 -10.85 5.54 0.90
CA ILE A 97 -12.21 5.60 0.32
C ILE A 97 -12.14 5.78 -1.20
N PHE A 98 -11.30 6.70 -1.69
CA PHE A 98 -11.10 6.93 -3.11
C PHE A 98 -10.68 5.63 -3.83
N TRP A 99 -9.65 4.94 -3.33
CA TRP A 99 -9.16 3.72 -3.96
C TRP A 99 -10.12 2.54 -3.82
N LEU A 100 -10.85 2.42 -2.72
CA LEU A 100 -11.93 1.44 -2.58
C LEU A 100 -13.01 1.67 -3.65
N GLY A 101 -13.39 2.92 -3.91
CA GLY A 101 -14.33 3.27 -4.98
C GLY A 101 -13.83 2.96 -6.38
N GLN A 102 -12.52 2.99 -6.61
CA GLN A 102 -11.91 2.60 -7.88
C GLN A 102 -11.73 1.08 -8.05
N SER A 103 -11.82 0.30 -6.98
CA SER A 103 -11.49 -1.13 -7.01
C SER A 103 -12.49 -1.97 -7.82
N GLY A 104 -13.75 -1.54 -7.91
CA GLY A 104 -14.84 -2.35 -8.48
C GLY A 104 -15.12 -3.65 -7.71
N ASP A 105 -14.50 -3.86 -6.54
CA ASP A 105 -14.66 -5.06 -5.74
C ASP A 105 -16.03 -5.02 -5.01
N PRO A 106 -16.88 -6.05 -5.14
CA PRO A 106 -18.17 -6.08 -4.45
C PRO A 106 -18.09 -5.91 -2.93
N ASP A 107 -17.02 -6.41 -2.30
CA ASP A 107 -16.81 -6.23 -0.86
C ASP A 107 -16.50 -4.76 -0.54
N ALA A 108 -15.76 -4.06 -1.42
CA ALA A 108 -15.51 -2.62 -1.29
C ALA A 108 -16.80 -1.80 -1.42
N VAL A 109 -17.65 -2.14 -2.41
CA VAL A 109 -18.93 -1.46 -2.63
C VAL A 109 -19.80 -1.60 -1.39
N LYS A 110 -19.98 -2.82 -0.88
CA LYS A 110 -20.77 -3.07 0.33
C LYS A 110 -20.22 -2.30 1.54
N PHE A 111 -18.91 -2.30 1.72
CA PHE A 111 -18.27 -1.53 2.79
C PHE A 111 -18.54 -0.02 2.66
N LEU A 112 -18.43 0.54 1.46
CA LEU A 112 -18.70 1.96 1.21
C LEU A 112 -20.16 2.33 1.48
N GLU A 113 -21.11 1.46 1.11
CA GLU A 113 -22.54 1.66 1.45
C GLU A 113 -22.80 1.65 2.96
N GLU A 114 -22.08 0.83 3.71
CA GLU A 114 -22.23 0.74 5.17
C GLU A 114 -21.72 2.00 5.90
N ILE A 115 -20.64 2.63 5.42
CA ILE A 115 -20.07 3.83 6.07
C ILE A 115 -20.77 5.15 5.69
N LEU A 116 -21.62 5.13 4.66
CA LEU A 116 -22.39 6.29 4.20
C LEU A 116 -23.81 6.36 4.81
N LYS A 117 -24.24 5.31 5.51
CA LYS A 117 -25.47 5.28 6.31
C LYS A 117 -25.26 5.95 7.66
#